data_AF-A0A8H3GQA8-F1
#
_entry.id   AF-A0A8H3GQA8-F1
#
_cell.length_a   1.000
_cell.length_b   1.000
_cell.length_c   1.000
_cell.angle_alpha   90.00
_cell.angle_beta   90.00
_cell.angle_gamma   90.00
#
_symmetry.space_group_name_H-M   'P 1'
#
loop_
_entity.id
_entity.type
_entity.pdbx_description
1 polymer ?
#
loop_
_entity_poly.entity_id
_entity_poly.type
_entity_poly.pdbx_seq_one_letter_code
_entity_poly.pdbx_strand_id
1 'polypeptide(L)'
;MDPPWLRLEKLINSEENYIVRVEPRYVAGAGRGLFATQDLAALETVISVPSQFLMNARTLSAQYPEPILPQSTPISTIDPPPLSSIQLLSLHLYRVKRGIKDDSFDPYISTLPPSFADHPLAVMQKPDLRPAVMKMVPPSVENMLLSVEKRLKDDWNLALRTMEHFPDLLSSGKEEMEDSDCLLEDYMWAWLNVNTRCLYHGLGFAQPSDNVTMCPILDFANHTSIDSLSITQDEFALGDGMAFSTPGPIKNGDQVYLRYGGHSNAFLFSEYGFVLPLGLQGAHITNGEIIVDPDLEDRFQGAKNFKLKRELLRDRNYWGDWTFHVQDGEARPSYRVIIALRLLHVSINSEDDSNHELQLWEDSIMGLVDNVSEENELKVRQSVIDLCKTIVERSKTKISYVRSQVADREASGPVEWLHVLDMIEQLWEEEYYVAKSVQQFALTGAAF
;
A
#
# COMPACT_ATOMS: atom_id res chain seq x y z
N MET A 1 -17.30 -25.67 -5.59
CA MET A 1 -16.76 -24.49 -6.32
C MET A 1 -17.71 -23.32 -6.12
N ASP A 2 -17.16 -22.13 -5.94
CA ASP A 2 -17.89 -20.88 -5.68
C ASP A 2 -18.77 -20.50 -6.90
N PRO A 3 -20.11 -20.40 -6.80
CA PRO A 3 -20.98 -20.16 -7.96
C PRO A 3 -20.68 -18.87 -8.76
N PRO A 4 -20.38 -17.72 -8.12
CA PRO A 4 -19.93 -16.51 -8.82
C PRO A 4 -18.67 -16.73 -9.66
N TRP A 5 -17.68 -17.47 -9.14
CA TRP A 5 -16.46 -17.78 -9.90
C TRP A 5 -16.77 -18.54 -11.18
N LEU A 6 -17.61 -19.59 -11.10
CA LEU A 6 -17.96 -20.40 -12.28
C LEU A 6 -18.65 -19.57 -13.36
N ARG A 7 -19.44 -18.56 -12.97
CA ARG A 7 -20.07 -17.62 -13.91
C ARG A 7 -19.03 -16.75 -14.60
N LEU A 8 -18.08 -16.21 -13.84
CA LEU A 8 -16.99 -15.37 -14.36
C LEU A 8 -16.06 -16.16 -15.29
N GLU A 9 -15.61 -17.33 -14.85
CA GLU A 9 -14.75 -18.21 -15.63
C GLU A 9 -15.42 -18.62 -16.95
N LYS A 10 -16.70 -19.00 -16.90
CA LYS A 10 -17.47 -19.34 -18.11
C LYS A 10 -17.62 -18.14 -19.06
N LEU A 11 -17.77 -16.92 -18.53
CA LEU A 11 -17.85 -15.71 -19.33
C LEU A 11 -16.53 -15.46 -20.07
N ILE A 12 -15.40 -15.52 -19.36
CA ILE A 12 -14.08 -15.28 -19.95
C ILE A 12 -13.71 -16.37 -20.96
N ASN A 13 -13.96 -17.64 -20.63
CA ASN A 13 -13.70 -18.78 -21.52
C ASN A 13 -14.65 -18.85 -22.73
N SER A 14 -15.69 -18.01 -22.80
CA SER A 14 -16.56 -17.93 -23.98
C SER A 14 -15.92 -17.19 -25.16
N GLU A 15 -14.88 -16.40 -24.90
CA GLU A 15 -14.08 -15.74 -25.93
C GLU A 15 -13.00 -16.71 -26.44
N GLU A 16 -12.94 -16.90 -27.76
CA GLU A 16 -11.93 -17.76 -28.36
C GLU A 16 -10.52 -17.20 -28.08
N ASN A 17 -9.59 -18.08 -27.71
CA ASN A 17 -8.16 -17.81 -27.45
C ASN A 17 -7.76 -17.29 -26.06
N TYR A 18 -8.68 -17.19 -25.10
CA TYR A 18 -8.32 -16.80 -23.73
C TYR A 18 -8.11 -18.01 -22.81
N ILE A 19 -7.14 -17.86 -21.90
CA ILE A 19 -6.58 -18.90 -21.05
C ILE A 19 -6.90 -18.58 -19.58
N VAL A 20 -7.54 -19.52 -18.89
CA VAL A 20 -7.66 -19.55 -17.44
C VAL A 20 -7.21 -20.92 -16.95
N ARG A 21 -6.00 -21.00 -16.38
CA ARG A 21 -5.39 -22.26 -15.88
C ARG A 21 -5.26 -22.27 -14.36
N VAL A 22 -6.15 -21.55 -13.71
CA VAL A 22 -6.17 -21.37 -12.25
C VAL A 22 -7.57 -21.53 -11.71
N GLU A 23 -7.67 -21.87 -10.44
CA GLU A 23 -8.91 -21.86 -9.69
C GLU A 23 -8.71 -21.18 -8.33
N PRO A 24 -9.75 -20.54 -7.77
CA PRO A 24 -9.66 -19.93 -6.46
C PRO A 24 -9.78 -21.03 -5.40
N ARG A 25 -8.89 -21.00 -4.40
CA ARG A 25 -9.01 -21.81 -3.19
C ARG A 25 -8.84 -20.92 -1.96
N TYR A 26 -9.40 -21.36 -0.84
CA TYR A 26 -9.20 -20.67 0.42
C TYR A 26 -7.77 -20.87 0.94
N VAL A 27 -7.17 -19.78 1.41
CA VAL A 27 -5.85 -19.71 2.04
C VAL A 27 -6.05 -19.14 3.44
N ALA A 28 -5.68 -19.92 4.45
CA ALA A 28 -5.81 -19.48 5.85
C ALA A 28 -5.02 -18.18 6.06
N GLY A 29 -5.69 -17.16 6.61
CA GLY A 29 -5.10 -15.84 6.86
C GLY A 29 -4.98 -14.91 5.65
N ALA A 30 -5.27 -15.37 4.42
CA ALA A 30 -5.19 -14.55 3.20
C ALA A 30 -6.48 -14.55 2.36
N GLY A 31 -7.54 -15.22 2.82
CA GLY A 31 -8.81 -15.26 2.11
C GLY A 31 -8.76 -16.22 0.92
N ARG A 32 -9.01 -15.74 -0.31
CA ARG A 32 -8.94 -16.58 -1.53
C ARG A 32 -7.61 -16.32 -2.23
N GLY A 33 -6.98 -17.37 -2.74
CA GLY A 33 -5.79 -17.32 -3.60
C GLY A 33 -6.02 -18.09 -4.89
N LEU A 34 -5.23 -17.82 -5.92
CA LEU A 34 -5.25 -18.58 -7.17
C LEU A 34 -4.32 -19.78 -7.11
N PHE A 35 -4.77 -20.93 -7.60
CA PHE A 35 -4.00 -22.16 -7.64
C PHE A 35 -3.98 -22.74 -9.05
N ALA A 36 -2.82 -23.19 -9.51
CA ALA A 36 -2.68 -23.81 -10.82
C ALA A 36 -3.51 -25.11 -10.89
N THR A 37 -4.25 -25.31 -11.99
CA THR A 37 -5.09 -26.51 -12.22
C THR A 37 -4.35 -27.61 -12.97
N GLN A 38 -3.15 -27.33 -13.45
CA GLN A 38 -2.27 -28.23 -14.19
C GLN A 38 -0.80 -27.84 -14.00
N ASP A 39 0.11 -28.73 -14.40
CA ASP A 39 1.53 -28.39 -14.48
C ASP A 39 1.74 -27.36 -15.61
N LEU A 40 2.50 -26.30 -15.31
CA LEU A 40 2.81 -25.22 -16.24
C LEU A 40 4.33 -25.12 -16.42
N ALA A 41 4.79 -24.99 -17.66
CA ALA A 41 6.17 -24.70 -17.97
C ALA A 41 6.51 -23.23 -17.65
N ALA A 42 7.82 -22.92 -17.59
CA ALA A 42 8.27 -21.54 -17.48
C ALA A 42 7.82 -20.70 -18.69
N LEU A 43 7.47 -19.45 -18.45
CA LEU A 43 6.97 -18.49 -19.45
C LEU A 43 5.67 -18.91 -20.13
N GLU A 44 4.99 -19.91 -19.58
CA GLU A 44 3.68 -20.32 -20.06
C GLU A 44 2.60 -19.38 -19.51
N THR A 45 1.70 -18.93 -20.37
CA THR A 45 0.56 -18.08 -19.98
C THR A 45 -0.35 -18.82 -19.02
N VAL A 46 -0.63 -18.19 -17.87
CA VAL A 46 -1.45 -18.72 -16.79
C VAL A 46 -2.87 -18.19 -16.89
N ILE A 47 -2.98 -16.88 -17.12
CA ILE A 47 -4.22 -16.11 -17.14
C ILE A 47 -4.13 -15.13 -18.31
N SER A 48 -5.19 -15.03 -19.09
CA SER A 48 -5.38 -13.94 -20.03
C SER A 48 -6.82 -13.44 -19.97
N VAL A 49 -7.00 -12.13 -19.88
CA VAL A 49 -8.29 -11.47 -19.74
C VAL A 49 -8.52 -10.53 -20.94
N PRO A 50 -9.59 -10.73 -21.71
CA PRO A 50 -9.98 -9.83 -22.80
C PRO A 50 -10.20 -8.39 -22.33
N SER A 51 -9.89 -7.40 -23.17
CA SER A 51 -10.02 -5.97 -22.82
C SER A 51 -11.45 -5.58 -22.45
N GLN A 52 -12.46 -6.19 -23.08
CA GLN A 52 -13.87 -5.94 -22.76
C GLN A 52 -14.29 -6.39 -21.35
N PHE A 53 -13.54 -7.32 -20.74
CA PHE A 53 -13.79 -7.78 -19.36
C PHE A 53 -12.90 -7.07 -18.33
N LEU A 54 -11.97 -6.22 -18.74
CA LEU A 54 -11.22 -5.36 -17.83
C LEU A 54 -12.13 -4.21 -17.37
N MET A 55 -12.35 -4.07 -16.07
CA MET A 55 -13.19 -2.99 -15.54
C MET A 55 -12.33 -1.75 -15.28
N ASN A 56 -12.48 -0.74 -16.13
CA ASN A 56 -11.72 0.51 -16.08
C ASN A 56 -12.54 1.69 -16.65
N ALA A 57 -11.97 2.88 -16.61
CA ALA A 57 -12.64 4.09 -17.08
C ALA A 57 -13.02 4.05 -18.57
N ARG A 58 -12.29 3.31 -19.42
CA ARG A 58 -12.64 3.17 -20.85
C ARG A 58 -13.84 2.24 -21.03
N THR A 59 -13.83 1.08 -20.40
CA THR A 59 -14.91 0.09 -20.54
C THR A 59 -16.20 0.52 -19.84
N LEU A 60 -16.10 1.35 -18.81
CA LEU A 60 -17.26 1.97 -18.16
C LEU A 60 -17.76 3.25 -18.84
N SER A 61 -16.98 3.88 -19.74
CA SER A 61 -17.24 5.24 -20.25
C SER A 61 -18.67 5.46 -20.77
N ALA A 62 -19.26 4.48 -21.45
CA ALA A 62 -20.62 4.57 -21.99
C ALA A 62 -21.72 4.67 -20.93
N GLN A 63 -21.44 4.28 -19.67
CA GLN A 63 -22.39 4.32 -18.57
C GLN A 63 -22.38 5.65 -17.79
N TYR A 64 -21.48 6.57 -18.12
CA TYR A 64 -21.25 7.80 -17.36
C TYR A 64 -21.23 9.03 -18.25
N PRO A 65 -21.65 10.20 -17.73
CA PRO A 65 -21.50 11.47 -18.44
C PRO A 65 -20.04 11.76 -18.79
N GLU A 66 -19.79 12.18 -20.03
CA GLU A 66 -18.44 12.51 -20.51
C GLU A 66 -17.68 13.53 -19.61
N PRO A 67 -18.32 14.58 -19.05
CA PRO A 67 -17.62 15.58 -18.23
C PRO A 67 -16.95 15.03 -16.96
N ILE A 68 -17.40 13.88 -16.45
CA ILE A 68 -16.85 13.28 -15.22
C ILE A 68 -15.82 12.18 -15.49
N LEU A 69 -15.57 11.84 -16.76
CA LEU A 69 -14.62 10.79 -17.13
C LEU A 69 -13.17 11.29 -17.07
N PRO A 70 -12.20 10.42 -16.71
CA PRO A 70 -10.78 10.72 -16.82
C PRO A 70 -10.39 11.19 -18.23
N GLN A 71 -9.52 12.20 -18.28
CA GLN A 71 -9.23 12.92 -19.52
C GLN A 71 -7.91 12.47 -20.16
N SER A 72 -7.91 12.39 -21.49
CA SER A 72 -6.70 12.06 -22.28
C SER A 72 -5.81 13.28 -22.56
N THR A 73 -6.31 14.47 -22.23
CA THR A 73 -5.61 15.75 -22.37
C THR A 73 -5.64 16.52 -21.04
N PRO A 74 -4.59 17.33 -20.72
CA PRO A 74 -4.59 18.17 -19.52
C PRO A 74 -5.81 19.11 -19.44
N ILE A 75 -6.39 19.24 -18.25
CA ILE A 75 -7.72 19.79 -17.97
C ILE A 75 -7.89 21.28 -18.35
N SER A 76 -9.07 21.61 -18.90
CA SER A 76 -9.75 22.91 -18.81
C SER A 76 -10.72 22.92 -17.62
N THR A 77 -10.84 24.03 -16.88
CA THR A 77 -11.64 24.17 -15.65
C THR A 77 -13.12 23.79 -15.83
N ILE A 78 -13.54 22.61 -15.33
CA ILE A 78 -14.94 22.14 -15.27
C ILE A 78 -15.30 21.90 -13.79
N ASP A 79 -16.55 22.19 -13.41
CA ASP A 79 -17.10 21.94 -12.06
C ASP A 79 -18.36 21.06 -12.17
N PRO A 80 -18.42 19.88 -11.53
CA PRO A 80 -17.35 19.25 -10.75
C PRO A 80 -16.16 18.81 -11.63
N PRO A 81 -14.95 18.68 -11.06
CA PRO A 81 -13.79 18.21 -11.81
C PRO A 81 -13.99 16.77 -12.30
N PRO A 82 -13.34 16.38 -13.40
CA PRO A 82 -13.29 14.98 -13.83
C PRO A 82 -12.83 14.07 -12.69
N LEU A 83 -13.47 12.91 -12.55
CA LEU A 83 -13.06 11.90 -11.59
C LEU A 83 -11.76 11.25 -12.05
N SER A 84 -10.91 10.87 -11.10
CA SER A 84 -9.84 9.92 -11.37
C SER A 84 -10.42 8.53 -11.70
N SER A 85 -9.64 7.66 -12.33
CA SER A 85 -10.09 6.29 -12.62
C SER A 85 -10.45 5.53 -11.35
N ILE A 86 -9.71 5.73 -10.25
CA ILE A 86 -10.00 5.12 -8.94
C ILE A 86 -11.34 5.61 -8.38
N GLN A 87 -11.60 6.92 -8.47
CA GLN A 87 -12.86 7.52 -8.00
C GLN A 87 -14.05 7.05 -8.84
N LEU A 88 -13.90 6.98 -10.17
CA LEU A 88 -14.95 6.50 -11.08
C LEU A 88 -15.28 5.02 -10.81
N LEU A 89 -14.26 4.16 -10.66
CA LEU A 89 -14.46 2.75 -10.34
C LEU A 89 -15.11 2.56 -8.96
N SER A 90 -14.71 3.37 -7.97
CA SER A 90 -15.29 3.32 -6.62
C SER A 90 -16.77 3.75 -6.65
N LEU A 91 -17.09 4.81 -7.41
CA LEU A 91 -18.46 5.22 -7.64
C LEU A 91 -19.28 4.13 -8.36
N HIS A 92 -18.69 3.43 -9.34
CA HIS A 92 -19.34 2.33 -10.03
C HIS A 92 -19.72 1.19 -9.10
N LEU A 93 -18.75 0.67 -8.34
CA LEU A 93 -19.00 -0.40 -7.38
C LEU A 93 -20.00 0.03 -6.30
N TYR A 94 -19.91 1.27 -5.82
CA TYR A 94 -20.89 1.83 -4.88
C TYR A 94 -22.30 1.78 -5.47
N ARG A 95 -22.52 2.29 -6.68
CA ARG A 95 -23.84 2.25 -7.35
C ARG A 95 -24.39 0.83 -7.44
N VAL A 96 -23.54 -0.14 -7.81
CA VAL A 96 -23.94 -1.55 -7.91
C VAL A 96 -24.30 -2.13 -6.54
N LYS A 97 -23.51 -1.83 -5.51
CA LYS A 97 -23.82 -2.19 -4.11
C LYS A 97 -25.17 -1.64 -3.66
N ARG A 98 -25.51 -0.42 -4.11
CA ARG A 98 -26.78 0.27 -3.86
C ARG A 98 -27.96 -0.24 -4.71
N GLY A 99 -27.76 -1.31 -5.49
CA GLY A 99 -28.82 -2.00 -6.23
C GLY A 99 -28.99 -1.53 -7.67
N ILE A 100 -28.13 -0.64 -8.17
CA ILE A 100 -28.09 -0.31 -9.59
C ILE A 100 -27.60 -1.55 -10.35
N LYS A 101 -28.41 -2.03 -11.28
CA LYS A 101 -28.06 -3.20 -12.09
C LYS A 101 -26.87 -2.86 -12.99
N ASP A 102 -25.86 -3.74 -12.98
CA ASP A 102 -24.78 -3.72 -13.97
C ASP A 102 -24.85 -5.01 -14.81
N ASP A 103 -24.92 -4.84 -16.12
CA ASP A 103 -25.08 -5.96 -17.07
C ASP A 103 -23.74 -6.46 -17.62
N SER A 104 -22.67 -5.67 -17.47
CA SER A 104 -21.37 -5.93 -18.12
C SER A 104 -20.40 -6.68 -17.20
N PHE A 105 -20.31 -6.25 -15.95
CA PHE A 105 -19.34 -6.65 -14.93
C PHE A 105 -19.96 -7.34 -13.72
N ASP A 106 -21.28 -7.48 -13.61
CA ASP A 106 -21.92 -8.26 -12.52
C ASP A 106 -21.25 -9.63 -12.28
N PRO A 107 -20.92 -10.44 -13.32
CA PRO A 107 -20.12 -11.66 -13.16
C PRO A 107 -18.84 -11.50 -12.37
N TYR A 108 -18.13 -10.41 -12.57
CA TYR A 108 -16.93 -10.06 -11.82
C TYR A 108 -17.23 -9.47 -10.44
N ILE A 109 -18.12 -8.46 -10.37
CA ILE A 109 -18.45 -7.75 -9.12
C ILE A 109 -18.97 -8.72 -8.05
N SER A 110 -19.80 -9.70 -8.44
CA SER A 110 -20.30 -10.74 -7.55
C SER A 110 -19.22 -11.66 -6.98
N THR A 111 -18.00 -11.62 -7.52
CA THR A 111 -16.86 -12.38 -7.00
C THR A 111 -16.01 -11.57 -6.03
N LEU A 112 -16.17 -10.25 -5.92
CA LEU A 112 -15.39 -9.40 -5.02
C LEU A 112 -15.61 -9.76 -3.55
N PRO A 113 -14.64 -9.51 -2.64
CA PRO A 113 -14.87 -9.66 -1.21
C PRO A 113 -16.12 -8.89 -0.75
N PRO A 114 -17.01 -9.50 0.03
CA PRO A 114 -18.25 -8.86 0.44
C PRO A 114 -18.06 -7.86 1.59
N SER A 115 -16.92 -7.91 2.29
CA SER A 115 -16.61 -7.11 3.47
C SER A 115 -15.10 -6.94 3.65
N PHE A 116 -14.73 -5.88 4.38
CA PHE A 116 -13.37 -5.54 4.82
C PHE A 116 -13.36 -5.26 6.33
N ALA A 117 -14.19 -5.95 7.12
CA ALA A 117 -14.37 -5.68 8.54
C ALA A 117 -13.08 -5.83 9.38
N ASP A 118 -12.10 -6.57 8.84
CA ASP A 118 -10.74 -6.81 9.35
C ASP A 118 -9.67 -5.86 8.77
N HIS A 119 -10.05 -4.98 7.82
CA HIS A 119 -9.14 -3.95 7.34
C HIS A 119 -8.97 -2.85 8.42
N PRO A 120 -7.74 -2.38 8.70
CA PRO A 120 -7.48 -1.37 9.74
C PRO A 120 -8.32 -0.09 9.58
N LEU A 121 -8.50 0.38 8.34
CA LEU A 121 -9.38 1.51 8.03
C LEU A 121 -10.82 1.30 8.49
N ALA A 122 -11.40 0.12 8.27
CA ALA A 122 -12.77 -0.19 8.66
C ALA A 122 -12.90 -0.32 10.19
N VAL A 123 -11.91 -0.93 10.85
CA VAL A 123 -11.84 -0.98 12.32
C VAL A 123 -11.76 0.42 12.91
N MET A 124 -11.01 1.33 12.29
CA MET A 124 -10.89 2.74 12.72
C MET A 124 -12.16 3.57 12.56
N GLN A 125 -13.12 3.13 11.74
CA GLN A 125 -14.43 3.80 11.66
C GLN A 125 -15.29 3.48 12.88
N LYS A 126 -14.97 2.42 13.65
CA LYS A 126 -15.69 2.07 14.89
C LYS A 126 -15.24 2.97 16.04
N PRO A 127 -16.11 3.83 16.62
CA PRO A 127 -15.71 4.81 17.63
C PRO A 127 -15.03 4.22 18.87
N ASP A 128 -15.47 3.03 19.29
CA ASP A 128 -14.94 2.33 20.47
C ASP A 128 -13.55 1.70 20.23
N LEU A 129 -13.20 1.42 18.97
CA LEU A 129 -11.93 0.76 18.61
C LEU A 129 -10.89 1.75 18.09
N ARG A 130 -11.31 2.87 17.48
CA ARG A 130 -10.40 3.87 16.92
C ARG A 130 -9.31 4.33 17.90
N PRO A 131 -9.60 4.72 19.16
CA PRO A 131 -8.54 5.16 20.07
C PRO A 131 -7.56 4.03 20.40
N ALA A 132 -8.03 2.77 20.42
CA ALA A 132 -7.18 1.62 20.66
C ALA A 132 -6.23 1.37 19.48
N VAL A 133 -6.73 1.36 18.24
CA VAL A 133 -5.92 1.24 17.02
C VAL A 133 -4.82 2.29 17.00
N MET A 134 -5.20 3.58 17.10
CA MET A 134 -4.26 4.69 17.01
C MET A 134 -3.20 4.67 18.11
N LYS A 135 -3.55 4.23 19.32
CA LYS A 135 -2.60 4.10 20.41
C LYS A 135 -1.65 2.89 20.23
N MET A 136 -2.07 1.86 19.51
CA MET A 136 -1.35 0.58 19.44
C MET A 136 -0.44 0.45 18.22
N VAL A 137 -0.75 1.10 17.09
CA VAL A 137 0.11 1.04 15.89
C VAL A 137 1.44 1.79 16.09
N PRO A 138 2.49 1.48 15.31
CA PRO A 138 3.68 2.33 15.22
C PRO A 138 3.34 3.76 14.78
N PRO A 139 4.10 4.79 15.22
CA PRO A 139 3.77 6.18 14.91
C PRO A 139 3.78 6.51 13.40
N SER A 140 4.65 5.85 12.63
CA SER A 140 4.66 5.98 11.17
C SER A 140 3.38 5.42 10.54
N VAL A 141 2.92 4.26 11.01
CA VAL A 141 1.68 3.61 10.57
C VAL A 141 0.44 4.41 10.97
N GLU A 142 0.44 5.07 12.14
CA GLU A 142 -0.62 6.00 12.53
C GLU A 142 -0.82 7.10 11.48
N ASN A 143 0.27 7.73 11.05
CA ASN A 143 0.23 8.78 10.01
C ASN A 143 -0.27 8.24 8.67
N MET A 144 0.15 7.03 8.28
CA MET A 144 -0.30 6.39 7.04
C MET A 144 -1.79 6.09 7.08
N LEU A 145 -2.30 5.54 8.17
CA LEU A 145 -3.73 5.28 8.35
C LEU A 145 -4.58 6.56 8.32
N LEU A 146 -4.11 7.64 8.95
CA LEU A 146 -4.79 8.95 8.89
C LEU A 146 -4.80 9.52 7.47
N SER A 147 -3.73 9.29 6.69
CA SER A 147 -3.66 9.68 5.27
C SER A 147 -4.65 8.89 4.42
N VAL A 148 -4.73 7.57 4.59
CA VAL A 148 -5.70 6.69 3.92
C VAL A 148 -7.13 7.12 4.25
N GLU A 149 -7.43 7.35 5.54
CA GLU A 149 -8.75 7.80 5.98
C GLU A 149 -9.11 9.16 5.38
N LYS A 150 -8.16 10.09 5.30
CA LYS A 150 -8.39 11.38 4.67
C LYS A 150 -8.74 11.21 3.19
N ARG A 151 -8.02 10.37 2.44
CA ARG A 151 -8.32 10.11 1.03
C ARG A 151 -9.71 9.51 0.84
N LEU A 152 -10.10 8.53 1.65
CA LEU A 152 -11.46 7.97 1.64
C LEU A 152 -12.51 9.07 1.82
N LYS A 153 -12.33 9.97 2.80
CA LYS A 153 -13.27 11.06 3.08
C LYS A 153 -13.31 12.09 1.95
N ASP A 154 -12.17 12.46 1.40
CA ASP A 154 -12.07 13.41 0.29
C ASP A 154 -12.76 12.85 -0.97
N ASP A 155 -12.52 11.58 -1.29
CA ASP A 155 -13.14 10.87 -2.41
C ASP A 155 -14.65 10.66 -2.21
N TRP A 156 -15.08 10.34 -0.99
CA TRP A 156 -16.51 10.23 -0.65
C TRP A 156 -17.23 11.56 -0.83
N ASN A 157 -16.65 12.66 -0.33
CA ASN A 157 -17.21 14.00 -0.50
C ASN A 157 -17.30 14.40 -1.97
N LEU A 158 -16.33 14.00 -2.81
CA LEU A 158 -16.39 14.22 -4.24
C LEU A 158 -17.49 13.37 -4.89
N ALA A 159 -17.60 12.09 -4.55
CA ALA A 159 -18.64 11.20 -5.05
C ALA A 159 -20.05 11.74 -4.74
N LEU A 160 -20.28 12.23 -3.51
CA LEU A 160 -21.53 12.89 -3.12
C LEU A 160 -21.84 14.09 -4.03
N ARG A 161 -20.88 15.01 -4.21
CA ARG A 161 -21.07 16.16 -5.11
C ARG A 161 -21.35 15.74 -6.55
N THR A 162 -20.67 14.71 -7.05
CA THR A 162 -20.90 14.19 -8.40
C THR A 162 -22.32 13.62 -8.53
N MET A 163 -22.79 12.85 -7.55
CA MET A 163 -24.15 12.30 -7.57
C MET A 163 -25.23 13.38 -7.42
N GLU A 164 -24.96 14.46 -6.69
CA GLU A 164 -25.84 15.64 -6.63
C GLU A 164 -25.96 16.34 -7.99
N HIS A 165 -24.86 16.47 -8.73
CA HIS A 165 -24.85 17.10 -10.07
C HIS A 165 -25.43 16.18 -11.16
N PHE A 166 -25.30 14.87 -11.01
CA PHE A 166 -25.76 13.85 -11.96
C PHE A 166 -26.69 12.84 -11.27
N PRO A 167 -27.93 13.24 -10.92
CA PRO A 167 -28.86 12.41 -10.13
C PRO A 167 -29.22 11.09 -10.81
N ASP A 168 -29.19 11.04 -12.15
CA ASP A 168 -29.45 9.82 -12.93
C ASP A 168 -28.48 8.67 -12.60
N LEU A 169 -27.33 8.95 -11.97
CA LEU A 169 -26.39 7.93 -11.54
C LEU A 169 -26.98 7.02 -10.45
N LEU A 170 -27.91 7.50 -9.61
CA LEU A 170 -28.50 6.72 -8.50
C LEU A 170 -29.92 6.20 -8.79
N SER A 171 -30.45 6.46 -9.99
CA SER A 171 -31.84 6.18 -10.32
C SER A 171 -32.14 4.68 -10.53
N SER A 172 -32.29 3.93 -9.43
CA SER A 172 -33.22 2.79 -9.35
C SER A 172 -33.81 2.65 -7.95
N GLY A 173 -34.83 3.46 -7.67
CA GLY A 173 -35.93 3.22 -6.72
C GLY A 173 -35.61 2.52 -5.41
N LYS A 174 -35.11 3.28 -4.43
CA LYS A 174 -35.39 3.15 -2.99
C LYS A 174 -34.80 4.37 -2.28
N GLU A 175 -35.57 5.46 -2.24
CA GLU A 175 -35.32 6.55 -1.29
C GLU A 175 -35.92 6.13 0.06
N GLU A 176 -35.20 5.32 0.82
CA GLU A 176 -35.41 5.27 2.26
C GLU A 176 -34.44 6.26 2.92
N MET A 177 -34.88 6.93 3.99
CA MET A 177 -34.03 7.75 4.86
C MET A 177 -33.02 6.84 5.53
N GLU A 178 -31.94 6.52 4.82
CA GLU A 178 -30.87 5.68 5.32
C GLU A 178 -29.86 6.49 6.13
N ASP A 179 -29.27 5.82 7.12
CA ASP A 179 -28.25 6.39 7.98
C ASP A 179 -27.01 6.77 7.16
N SER A 180 -26.44 7.95 7.43
CA SER A 180 -25.24 8.44 6.75
C SER A 180 -24.06 7.48 6.93
N ASP A 181 -24.03 6.77 8.06
CA ASP A 181 -22.96 5.80 8.36
C ASP A 181 -23.03 4.58 7.43
N CYS A 182 -24.24 4.07 7.14
CA CYS A 182 -24.43 2.97 6.19
C CYS A 182 -23.98 3.35 4.77
N LEU A 183 -24.23 4.59 4.35
CA LEU A 183 -23.81 5.09 3.03
C LEU A 183 -22.28 5.14 2.90
N LEU A 184 -21.59 5.59 3.96
CA LEU A 184 -20.13 5.61 3.99
C LEU A 184 -19.55 4.19 4.01
N GLU A 185 -20.17 3.25 4.73
CA GLU A 185 -19.72 1.85 4.75
C GLU A 185 -19.80 1.20 3.36
N ASP A 186 -20.91 1.40 2.64
CA ASP A 186 -21.07 0.91 1.27
C ASP A 186 -20.03 1.54 0.31
N TYR A 187 -19.75 2.85 0.46
CA TYR A 187 -18.72 3.52 -0.34
C TYR A 187 -17.32 3.04 0.02
N MET A 188 -17.02 2.84 1.31
CA MET A 188 -15.75 2.31 1.78
C MET A 188 -15.51 0.89 1.26
N TRP A 189 -16.53 0.05 1.20
CA TRP A 189 -16.44 -1.27 0.58
C TRP A 189 -16.04 -1.18 -0.90
N ALA A 190 -16.65 -0.25 -1.64
CA ALA A 190 -16.32 -0.02 -3.05
C ALA A 190 -14.89 0.53 -3.20
N TRP A 191 -14.54 1.53 -2.41
CA TRP A 191 -13.24 2.19 -2.42
C TRP A 191 -12.10 1.22 -2.06
N LEU A 192 -12.27 0.38 -1.03
CA LEU A 192 -11.29 -0.63 -0.65
C LEU A 192 -11.17 -1.73 -1.72
N ASN A 193 -12.25 -2.14 -2.36
CA ASN A 193 -12.17 -3.08 -3.48
C ASN A 193 -11.28 -2.54 -4.60
N VAL A 194 -11.45 -1.28 -4.99
CA VAL A 194 -10.67 -0.64 -6.06
C VAL A 194 -9.21 -0.46 -5.63
N ASN A 195 -8.96 0.16 -4.47
CA ASN A 195 -7.61 0.53 -4.04
C ASN A 195 -6.71 -0.69 -3.77
N THR A 196 -7.30 -1.83 -3.40
CA THR A 196 -6.53 -3.06 -3.10
C THR A 196 -6.41 -4.03 -4.28
N ARG A 197 -7.03 -3.75 -5.43
CA ARG A 197 -7.10 -4.69 -6.58
C ARG A 197 -6.84 -4.07 -7.95
N CYS A 198 -6.73 -2.75 -8.04
CA CYS A 198 -6.36 -2.09 -9.28
C CYS A 198 -4.90 -2.38 -9.65
N LEU A 199 -4.68 -2.56 -10.94
CA LEU A 199 -3.37 -2.73 -11.56
C LEU A 199 -3.13 -1.63 -12.57
N TYR A 200 -1.86 -1.28 -12.78
CA TYR A 200 -1.51 -0.40 -13.87
C TYR A 200 -1.87 -1.03 -15.22
N HIS A 201 -2.50 -0.24 -16.09
CA HIS A 201 -2.81 -0.63 -17.45
C HIS A 201 -2.84 0.63 -18.33
N GLY A 202 -2.02 0.66 -19.38
CA GLY A 202 -1.92 1.79 -20.29
C GLY A 202 -3.23 2.03 -21.03
N LEU A 203 -4.01 3.02 -20.57
CA LEU A 203 -5.32 3.40 -21.12
C LEU A 203 -5.28 4.73 -21.92
N GLY A 204 -4.11 5.38 -21.95
CA GLY A 204 -3.86 6.61 -22.69
C GLY A 204 -4.39 7.87 -22.01
N PHE A 205 -4.62 7.82 -20.69
CA PHE A 205 -5.00 9.01 -19.92
C PHE A 205 -3.78 9.86 -19.59
N ALA A 206 -3.97 11.18 -19.50
CA ALA A 206 -2.88 12.12 -19.27
C ALA A 206 -2.24 11.98 -17.88
N GLN A 207 -3.05 11.67 -16.86
CA GLN A 207 -2.56 11.39 -15.52
C GLN A 207 -2.14 9.91 -15.41
N PRO A 208 -0.88 9.60 -15.02
CA PRO A 208 -0.43 8.22 -14.88
C PRO A 208 -1.30 7.40 -13.90
N SER A 209 -1.80 8.02 -12.83
CA SER A 209 -2.69 7.39 -11.85
C SER A 209 -4.06 6.99 -12.40
N ASP A 210 -4.47 7.51 -13.55
CA ASP A 210 -5.73 7.14 -14.21
C ASP A 210 -5.57 5.92 -15.13
N ASN A 211 -4.33 5.51 -15.41
CA ASN A 211 -4.03 4.34 -16.25
C ASN A 211 -4.05 3.07 -15.39
N VAL A 212 -5.23 2.75 -14.86
CA VAL A 212 -5.48 1.60 -13.97
C VAL A 212 -6.72 0.83 -14.38
N THR A 213 -6.74 -0.47 -14.07
CA THR A 213 -7.87 -1.36 -14.30
C THR A 213 -8.03 -2.33 -13.14
N MET A 214 -9.26 -2.73 -12.85
CA MET A 214 -9.53 -3.97 -12.11
C MET A 214 -9.54 -5.12 -13.13
N CYS A 215 -8.74 -6.15 -12.88
CA CYS A 215 -8.54 -7.27 -13.80
C CYS A 215 -9.19 -8.53 -13.18
N PRO A 216 -10.38 -8.95 -13.66
CA PRO A 216 -11.04 -10.14 -13.15
C PRO A 216 -10.14 -11.37 -13.21
N ILE A 217 -10.39 -12.34 -12.33
CA ILE A 217 -9.56 -13.55 -12.13
C ILE A 217 -8.23 -13.23 -11.45
N LEU A 218 -7.45 -12.33 -12.04
CA LEU A 218 -6.10 -12.02 -11.59
C LEU A 218 -6.05 -11.40 -10.18
N ASP A 219 -7.05 -10.59 -9.83
CA ASP A 219 -7.16 -9.92 -8.53
C ASP A 219 -7.40 -10.87 -7.34
N PHE A 220 -7.53 -12.18 -7.59
CA PHE A 220 -7.47 -13.25 -6.59
C PHE A 220 -6.04 -13.68 -6.25
N ALA A 221 -5.04 -13.30 -7.06
CA ALA A 221 -3.65 -13.65 -6.81
C ALA A 221 -3.14 -12.89 -5.58
N ASN A 222 -2.71 -13.63 -4.55
CA ASN A 222 -2.16 -13.03 -3.34
C ASN A 222 -0.77 -12.43 -3.58
N HIS A 223 -0.37 -11.51 -2.71
CA HIS A 223 0.94 -10.89 -2.75
C HIS A 223 2.06 -11.87 -2.34
N THR A 224 3.21 -11.78 -3.02
CA THR A 224 4.49 -12.27 -2.52
C THR A 224 5.58 -11.22 -2.72
N SER A 225 6.54 -11.16 -1.80
CA SER A 225 7.76 -10.36 -1.94
C SER A 225 8.86 -11.06 -2.76
N ILE A 226 8.65 -12.32 -3.14
CA ILE A 226 9.62 -13.14 -3.86
C ILE A 226 9.36 -13.08 -5.37
N ASP A 227 10.22 -12.37 -6.10
CA ASP A 227 10.09 -12.14 -7.54
C ASP A 227 9.96 -13.43 -8.37
N SER A 228 10.71 -14.47 -8.01
CA SER A 228 10.70 -15.74 -8.74
C SER A 228 9.40 -16.55 -8.60
N LEU A 229 8.49 -16.13 -7.72
CA LEU A 229 7.20 -16.80 -7.48
C LEU A 229 6.00 -16.02 -8.05
N SER A 230 6.21 -14.77 -8.48
CA SER A 230 5.13 -13.93 -8.99
C SER A 230 4.97 -14.03 -10.50
N ILE A 231 3.74 -14.19 -10.99
CA ILE A 231 3.44 -14.06 -12.43
C ILE A 231 3.71 -12.64 -12.90
N THR A 232 4.18 -12.52 -14.13
CA THR A 232 4.51 -11.24 -14.76
C THR A 232 3.55 -10.94 -15.89
N GLN A 233 3.21 -9.67 -16.04
CA GLN A 233 2.41 -9.20 -17.16
C GLN A 233 3.22 -9.29 -18.46
N ASP A 234 2.63 -9.91 -19.49
CA ASP A 234 3.20 -9.95 -20.84
C ASP A 234 3.13 -8.56 -21.50
N GLU A 235 3.93 -8.27 -22.53
CA GLU A 235 3.81 -7.01 -23.28
C GLU A 235 2.46 -6.91 -24.00
N PHE A 236 1.83 -5.73 -23.93
CA PHE A 236 0.50 -5.46 -24.52
C PHE A 236 0.46 -4.05 -25.14
N ALA A 237 -0.35 -3.86 -26.19
CA ALA A 237 -0.58 -2.53 -26.72
C ALA A 237 -1.58 -1.75 -25.84
N LEU A 238 -1.65 -0.43 -26.05
CA LEU A 238 -2.55 0.44 -25.31
C LEU A 238 -4.01 -0.02 -25.45
N GLY A 239 -4.67 -0.36 -24.33
CA GLY A 239 -6.06 -0.80 -24.31
C GLY A 239 -6.32 -2.25 -24.76
N ASP A 240 -5.28 -3.06 -24.96
CA ASP A 240 -5.43 -4.49 -25.23
C ASP A 240 -5.86 -5.28 -23.98
N GLY A 241 -6.21 -6.56 -24.16
CA GLY A 241 -6.37 -7.48 -23.04
C GLY A 241 -5.06 -7.63 -22.24
N MET A 242 -5.14 -8.24 -21.06
CA MET A 242 -3.96 -8.50 -20.24
C MET A 242 -3.68 -10.00 -20.18
N ALA A 243 -2.42 -10.39 -20.38
CA ALA A 243 -1.95 -11.76 -20.24
C ALA A 243 -0.81 -11.83 -19.22
N PHE A 244 -0.76 -12.93 -18.47
CA PHE A 244 0.21 -13.15 -17.41
C PHE A 244 0.83 -14.52 -17.52
N SER A 245 2.16 -14.55 -17.45
CA SER A 245 2.96 -15.76 -17.61
C SER A 245 3.75 -16.09 -16.36
N THR A 246 4.09 -17.37 -16.20
CA THR A 246 4.90 -17.84 -15.08
C THR A 246 6.36 -17.40 -15.23
N PRO A 247 7.06 -16.98 -14.15
CA PRO A 247 8.50 -16.73 -14.20
C PRO A 247 9.32 -18.03 -14.27
N GLY A 248 8.70 -19.16 -13.91
CA GLY A 248 9.32 -20.50 -13.82
C GLY A 248 8.26 -21.60 -13.80
N PRO A 249 8.65 -22.89 -13.77
CA PRO A 249 7.68 -23.98 -13.78
C PRO A 249 6.84 -24.01 -12.50
N ILE A 250 5.52 -24.20 -12.64
CA ILE A 250 4.55 -24.28 -11.53
C ILE A 250 3.90 -25.67 -11.57
N LYS A 251 3.71 -26.33 -10.42
CA LYS A 251 3.03 -27.63 -10.34
C LYS A 251 1.53 -27.46 -10.18
N ASN A 252 0.79 -28.46 -10.66
CA ASN A 252 -0.63 -28.56 -10.36
C ASN A 252 -0.87 -28.49 -8.85
N GLY A 253 -1.70 -27.54 -8.43
CA GLY A 253 -2.04 -27.31 -7.04
C GLY A 253 -1.09 -26.37 -6.29
N ASP A 254 -0.07 -25.81 -6.92
CA ASP A 254 0.72 -24.70 -6.36
C ASP A 254 -0.08 -23.39 -6.41
N GLN A 255 0.13 -22.52 -5.43
CA GLN A 255 -0.46 -21.18 -5.42
C GLN A 255 0.29 -20.27 -6.41
N VAL A 256 -0.46 -19.48 -7.15
CA VAL A 256 0.02 -18.44 -8.06
C VAL A 256 -0.05 -17.09 -7.34
N TYR A 257 1.06 -16.36 -7.34
CA TYR A 257 1.19 -15.09 -6.65
C TYR A 257 1.40 -13.93 -7.63
N LEU A 258 1.11 -12.72 -7.18
CA LEU A 258 1.42 -11.47 -7.88
C LEU A 258 2.32 -10.60 -6.97
N ARG A 259 3.17 -9.77 -7.57
CA ARG A 259 3.89 -8.74 -6.84
C ARG A 259 3.15 -7.42 -7.00
N TYR A 260 2.55 -6.92 -5.93
CA TYR A 260 1.81 -5.65 -5.94
C TYR A 260 2.75 -4.45 -6.03
N GLY A 261 3.98 -4.62 -5.54
CA GLY A 261 5.05 -3.64 -5.56
C GLY A 261 6.16 -4.02 -4.57
N GLY A 262 7.19 -3.19 -4.45
CA GLY A 262 8.16 -3.26 -3.36
C GLY A 262 7.62 -2.56 -2.11
N HIS A 263 6.60 -3.14 -1.48
CA HIS A 263 5.89 -2.51 -0.36
C HIS A 263 6.35 -3.06 0.99
N SER A 264 6.57 -2.17 1.95
CA SER A 264 6.80 -2.54 3.35
C SER A 264 5.50 -3.01 4.01
N ASN A 265 5.61 -3.74 5.12
CA ASN A 265 4.42 -4.14 5.89
C ASN A 265 3.64 -2.94 6.43
N ALA A 266 4.31 -1.82 6.73
CA ALA A 266 3.62 -0.58 7.11
C ALA A 266 2.65 -0.13 5.99
N PHE A 267 3.09 -0.18 4.75
CA PHE A 267 2.26 0.14 3.58
C PHE A 267 1.18 -0.92 3.33
N LEU A 268 1.54 -2.20 3.33
CA LEU A 268 0.58 -3.30 3.12
C LEU A 268 -0.52 -3.27 4.18
N PHE A 269 -0.19 -3.00 5.44
CA PHE A 269 -1.16 -2.89 6.52
C PHE A 269 -2.10 -1.69 6.33
N SER A 270 -1.56 -0.51 6.02
CA SER A 270 -2.37 0.70 5.89
C SER A 270 -3.25 0.72 4.64
N GLU A 271 -2.75 0.22 3.50
CA GLU A 271 -3.42 0.31 2.19
C GLU A 271 -4.18 -0.97 1.81
N TYR A 272 -3.64 -2.16 2.14
CA TYR A 272 -4.19 -3.46 1.74
C TYR A 272 -4.81 -4.25 2.89
N GLY A 273 -4.53 -3.89 4.15
CA GLY A 273 -5.07 -4.54 5.33
C GLY A 273 -4.45 -5.89 5.67
N PHE A 274 -3.20 -6.14 5.26
CA PHE A 274 -2.45 -7.33 5.66
C PHE A 274 -0.96 -7.03 5.88
N VAL A 275 -0.24 -7.94 6.54
CA VAL A 275 1.23 -7.91 6.65
C VAL A 275 1.82 -9.24 6.16
N LEU A 276 3.04 -9.20 5.63
CA LEU A 276 3.80 -10.40 5.30
C LEU A 276 4.52 -10.93 6.55
N PRO A 277 4.62 -12.26 6.70
CA PRO A 277 5.44 -12.86 7.76
C PRO A 277 6.90 -12.42 7.64
N LEU A 278 7.54 -12.10 8.78
CA LEU A 278 8.90 -11.56 8.83
C LEU A 278 10.02 -12.56 8.44
N GLY A 279 9.70 -13.81 8.13
CA GLY A 279 10.69 -14.81 7.69
C GLY A 279 11.81 -15.05 8.71
N LEU A 280 11.51 -15.02 10.01
CA LEU A 280 12.51 -15.10 11.08
C LEU A 280 13.27 -16.44 11.06
N GLN A 281 14.60 -16.37 11.10
CA GLN A 281 15.48 -17.50 11.33
C GLN A 281 16.10 -17.37 12.73
N GLY A 282 15.40 -17.93 13.74
CA GLY A 282 15.75 -17.72 15.14
C GLY A 282 15.50 -16.27 15.56
N ALA A 283 16.56 -15.55 15.92
CA ALA A 283 16.48 -14.15 16.36
C ALA A 283 16.87 -13.13 15.27
N HIS A 284 16.94 -13.58 14.01
CA HIS A 284 17.37 -12.79 12.86
C HIS A 284 16.25 -12.69 11.82
N ILE A 285 16.06 -11.48 11.30
CA ILE A 285 15.17 -11.19 10.19
C ILE A 285 15.96 -11.26 8.88
N THR A 286 15.37 -11.82 7.82
CA THR A 286 16.00 -11.87 6.50
C THR A 286 15.70 -10.64 5.67
N ASN A 287 14.45 -10.17 5.70
CA ASN A 287 13.99 -9.01 4.96
C ASN A 287 13.00 -8.22 5.82
N GLY A 288 13.12 -6.89 5.82
CA GLY A 288 12.18 -6.01 6.51
C GLY A 288 12.52 -4.55 6.30
N GLU A 289 11.53 -3.67 6.41
CA GLU A 289 11.69 -2.23 6.22
C GLU A 289 10.81 -1.47 7.21
N ILE A 290 11.41 -0.51 7.93
CA ILE A 290 10.71 0.32 8.90
C ILE A 290 10.92 1.79 8.59
N ILE A 291 9.87 2.58 8.76
CA ILE A 291 9.90 4.04 8.58
C ILE A 291 10.28 4.68 9.90
N VAL A 292 11.37 5.46 9.89
CA VAL A 292 11.94 6.14 11.07
C VAL A 292 11.72 7.66 11.01
N ASP A 293 10.75 8.11 10.19
CA ASP A 293 10.41 9.52 10.06
C ASP A 293 10.14 10.21 11.40
N PRO A 294 9.22 9.70 12.25
CA PRO A 294 8.93 10.34 13.54
C PRO A 294 10.16 10.43 14.46
N ASP A 295 11.05 9.44 14.40
CA ASP A 295 12.27 9.36 15.21
C ASP A 295 13.31 10.42 14.80
N LEU A 296 13.51 10.61 13.50
CA LEU A 296 14.40 11.67 13.02
C LEU A 296 13.78 13.05 13.21
N GLU A 297 12.48 13.22 12.97
CA GLU A 297 11.81 14.49 13.18
C GLU A 297 11.94 14.98 14.62
N ASP A 298 11.72 14.12 15.62
CA ASP A 298 11.94 14.44 17.04
C ASP A 298 13.38 14.88 17.32
N ARG A 299 14.35 14.15 16.77
CA ARG A 299 15.77 14.48 16.93
C ARG A 299 16.14 15.83 16.30
N PHE A 300 15.56 16.16 15.15
CA PHE A 300 15.76 17.44 14.49
C PHE A 300 15.11 18.59 15.25
N GLN A 301 13.94 18.39 15.86
CA GLN A 301 13.28 19.42 16.67
C GLN A 301 14.15 19.88 17.84
N GLY A 302 14.94 18.97 18.42
CA GLY A 302 15.93 19.30 19.46
C GLY A 302 17.22 19.97 18.96
N ALA A 303 17.42 20.11 17.65
CA ALA A 303 18.68 20.58 17.08
C ALA A 303 18.77 22.10 16.95
N LYS A 304 20.00 22.63 17.06
CA LYS A 304 20.29 24.02 16.68
C LYS A 304 19.99 24.25 15.21
N ASN A 305 19.43 25.42 14.88
CA ASN A 305 19.07 25.80 13.52
C ASN A 305 18.09 24.83 12.84
N PHE A 306 17.21 24.18 13.61
CA PHE A 306 16.22 23.21 13.12
C PHE A 306 15.49 23.68 11.85
N LYS A 307 14.92 24.90 11.85
CA LYS A 307 14.15 25.42 10.71
C LYS A 307 14.98 25.45 9.42
N LEU A 308 16.20 26.00 9.51
CA LEU A 308 17.12 26.08 8.38
C LEU A 308 17.53 24.68 7.89
N LYS A 309 17.87 23.76 8.81
CA LYS A 309 18.24 22.38 8.45
C LYS A 309 17.08 21.63 7.78
N ARG A 310 15.85 21.85 8.28
CA ARG A 310 14.63 21.30 7.69
C ARG A 310 14.40 21.85 6.28
N GLU A 311 14.54 23.15 6.08
CA GLU A 311 14.39 23.79 4.76
C GLU A 311 15.43 23.28 3.78
N LEU A 312 16.71 23.21 4.16
CA LEU A 312 17.77 22.63 3.34
C LEU A 312 17.43 21.20 2.90
N LEU A 313 17.01 20.33 3.83
CA LEU A 313 16.62 18.96 3.47
C LEU A 313 15.41 18.93 2.54
N ARG A 314 14.39 19.80 2.74
CA ARG A 314 13.23 19.87 1.86
C ARG A 314 13.61 20.32 0.45
N ASP A 315 14.44 21.35 0.34
CA ASP A 315 14.87 21.91 -0.94
C ASP A 315 15.71 20.93 -1.75
N ARG A 316 16.44 20.02 -1.09
CA ARG A 316 17.21 18.95 -1.73
C ARG A 316 16.46 17.62 -1.80
N ASN A 317 15.18 17.60 -1.43
CA ASN A 317 14.34 16.40 -1.42
C ASN A 317 14.87 15.26 -0.52
N TYR A 318 15.46 15.58 0.63
CA TYR A 318 15.96 14.64 1.65
C TYR A 318 15.22 14.72 3.01
N TRP A 319 14.13 15.49 3.11
CA TRP A 319 13.26 15.51 4.29
C TRP A 319 12.22 14.38 4.23
N GLY A 320 12.12 13.56 5.27
CA GLY A 320 11.22 12.40 5.35
C GLY A 320 11.65 11.23 4.48
N ASP A 321 10.80 10.21 4.37
CA ASP A 321 11.10 8.96 3.65
C ASP A 321 12.42 8.32 4.14
N TRP A 322 12.64 8.41 5.46
CA TRP A 322 13.78 7.84 6.14
C TRP A 322 13.42 6.44 6.61
N THR A 323 14.23 5.46 6.20
CA THR A 323 13.96 4.05 6.47
C THR A 323 15.20 3.34 6.98
N PHE A 324 14.95 2.30 7.78
CA PHE A 324 15.92 1.25 8.05
C PHE A 324 15.44 -0.01 7.34
N HIS A 325 16.36 -0.74 6.71
CA HIS A 325 16.03 -1.96 5.99
C HIS A 325 17.00 -3.08 6.33
N VAL A 326 16.50 -4.30 6.24
CA VAL A 326 17.28 -5.53 6.16
C VAL A 326 16.94 -6.16 4.82
N GLN A 327 17.95 -6.51 4.04
CA GLN A 327 17.80 -7.23 2.79
C GLN A 327 18.80 -8.38 2.75
N ASP A 328 18.31 -9.61 2.55
CA ASP A 328 19.11 -10.84 2.56
C ASP A 328 20.01 -10.96 3.81
N GLY A 329 19.50 -10.48 4.95
CA GLY A 329 20.21 -10.45 6.24
C GLY A 329 21.18 -9.29 6.43
N GLU A 330 21.40 -8.44 5.42
CA GLU A 330 22.22 -7.23 5.53
C GLU A 330 21.38 -6.03 5.96
N ALA A 331 21.71 -5.45 7.12
CA ALA A 331 20.97 -4.34 7.70
C ALA A 331 21.67 -3.00 7.45
N ARG A 332 20.94 -1.99 6.97
CA ARG A 332 21.50 -0.66 6.71
C ARG A 332 20.45 0.44 6.96
N PRO A 333 20.86 1.63 7.42
CA PRO A 333 20.04 2.82 7.29
C PRO A 333 19.95 3.24 5.81
N SER A 334 18.85 3.85 5.41
CA SER A 334 18.75 4.41 4.05
C SER A 334 19.72 5.58 3.86
N TYR A 335 20.14 5.81 2.62
CA TYR A 335 21.02 6.94 2.29
C TYR A 335 20.43 8.28 2.74
N ARG A 336 19.10 8.40 2.70
CA ARG A 336 18.38 9.60 3.17
C ARG A 336 18.60 9.85 4.65
N VAL A 337 18.64 8.79 5.49
CA VAL A 337 18.97 8.90 6.92
C VAL A 337 20.40 9.44 7.07
N ILE A 338 21.35 8.90 6.31
CA ILE A 338 22.76 9.31 6.38
C ILE A 338 22.91 10.80 6.03
N ILE A 339 22.32 11.25 4.92
CA ILE A 339 22.34 12.67 4.51
C ILE A 339 21.71 13.58 5.56
N ALA A 340 20.56 13.18 6.12
CA ALA A 340 19.90 13.94 7.17
C ALA A 340 20.77 14.03 8.43
N LEU A 341 21.33 12.92 8.91
CA LEU A 341 22.17 12.91 10.10
C LEU A 341 23.51 13.65 9.88
N ARG A 342 24.07 13.64 8.67
CA ARG A 342 25.24 14.47 8.32
C ARG A 342 24.92 15.94 8.54
N LEU A 343 23.81 16.43 7.98
CA LEU A 343 23.37 17.82 8.17
C LEU A 343 23.03 18.14 9.63
N LEU A 344 22.43 17.17 10.35
CA LEU A 344 22.13 17.32 11.78
C LEU A 344 23.39 17.70 12.57
N HIS A 345 24.54 17.15 12.18
CA HIS A 345 25.83 17.38 12.84
C HIS A 345 26.70 18.48 12.22
N VAL A 346 26.29 19.09 11.11
CA VAL A 346 26.94 20.29 10.54
C VAL A 346 26.68 21.50 11.44
N SER A 347 27.74 22.27 11.71
CA SER A 347 27.64 23.54 12.44
C SER A 347 27.30 24.66 11.46
N ILE A 348 26.08 25.21 11.53
CA ILE A 348 25.66 26.33 10.68
C ILE A 348 25.79 27.64 11.44
N ASN A 349 26.80 28.45 11.07
CA ASN A 349 26.94 29.83 11.53
C ASN A 349 26.20 30.74 10.55
N SER A 350 25.22 31.51 11.02
CA SER A 350 24.41 32.42 10.20
C SER A 350 25.13 33.74 9.83
N GLU A 351 26.35 33.95 10.34
CA GLU A 351 27.12 35.19 10.17
C GLU A 351 28.29 35.04 9.18
N ASP A 352 28.51 33.84 8.64
CA ASP A 352 29.66 33.53 7.77
C ASP A 352 29.15 33.08 6.39
N ASP A 353 29.48 33.85 5.34
CA ASP A 353 29.05 33.61 3.96
C ASP A 353 29.66 32.33 3.35
N SER A 354 30.67 31.73 4.00
CA SER A 354 31.34 30.51 3.52
C SER A 354 31.38 29.40 4.58
N ASN A 355 30.27 28.70 4.77
CA ASN A 355 30.27 27.50 5.62
C ASN A 355 30.85 26.29 4.88
N HIS A 356 32.13 26.02 5.09
CA HIS A 356 32.84 24.90 4.48
C HIS A 356 32.24 23.53 4.82
N GLU A 357 31.76 23.29 6.05
CA GLU A 357 31.08 22.02 6.39
C GLU A 357 29.77 21.85 5.65
N LEU A 358 29.02 22.94 5.45
CA LEU A 358 27.79 22.91 4.66
C LEU A 358 28.08 22.63 3.18
N GLN A 359 29.15 23.22 2.63
CA GLN A 359 29.59 22.90 1.27
C GLN A 359 29.96 21.42 1.12
N LEU A 360 30.73 20.87 2.08
CA LEU A 360 31.06 19.45 2.08
C LEU A 360 29.83 18.54 2.21
N TRP A 361 28.80 18.98 2.94
CA TRP A 361 27.53 18.26 2.99
C TRP A 361 26.82 18.25 1.63
N GLU A 362 26.74 19.40 0.94
CA GLU A 362 26.20 19.49 -0.43
C GLU A 362 27.02 18.61 -1.40
N ASP A 363 28.35 18.67 -1.31
CA ASP A 363 29.25 17.85 -2.12
C ASP A 363 29.04 16.35 -1.86
N SER A 364 28.72 15.97 -0.61
CA SER A 364 28.40 14.57 -0.26
C SER A 364 27.08 14.09 -0.88
N ILE A 365 26.08 14.97 -0.97
CA ILE A 365 24.83 14.68 -1.67
C ILE A 365 25.08 14.43 -3.16
N MET A 366 25.97 15.22 -3.75
CA MET A 366 26.34 15.14 -5.16
C MET A 366 27.32 14.00 -5.47
N GLY A 367 27.79 13.26 -4.45
CA GLY A 367 28.79 12.20 -4.60
C GLY A 367 30.18 12.70 -4.97
N LEU A 368 30.48 13.98 -4.72
CA LEU A 368 31.80 14.58 -4.96
C LEU A 368 32.78 14.26 -3.83
N VAL A 369 32.26 14.01 -2.63
CA VAL A 369 33.02 13.55 -1.47
C VAL A 369 32.29 12.39 -0.79
N ASP A 370 33.04 11.43 -0.25
CA ASP A 370 32.46 10.25 0.41
C ASP A 370 31.81 10.62 1.75
N ASN A 371 32.35 11.61 2.45
CA ASN A 371 31.89 12.07 3.76
C ASN A 371 32.18 13.56 3.99
N VAL A 372 31.52 14.13 5.00
CA VAL A 372 31.75 15.51 5.44
C VAL A 372 33.05 15.62 6.24
N SER A 373 33.22 14.76 7.25
CA SER A 373 34.46 14.60 8.02
C SER A 373 34.39 13.33 8.87
N GLU A 374 35.53 12.80 9.31
CA GLU A 374 35.57 11.63 10.21
C GLU A 374 34.79 11.88 11.52
N GLU A 375 34.88 13.09 12.08
CA GLU A 375 34.13 13.46 13.29
C GLU A 375 32.62 13.49 13.03
N ASN A 376 32.18 14.00 11.87
CA ASN A 376 30.78 13.99 11.48
C ASN A 376 30.26 12.55 11.34
N GLU A 377 31.01 11.66 10.68
CA GLU A 377 30.64 10.25 10.51
C GLU A 377 30.54 9.49 11.85
N LEU A 378 31.43 9.79 12.81
CA LEU A 378 31.32 9.24 14.16
C LEU A 378 30.03 9.69 14.85
N LYS A 379 29.65 10.96 14.71
CA LYS A 379 28.39 11.49 15.26
C LYS A 379 27.16 10.91 14.54
N VAL A 380 27.22 10.70 13.22
CA VAL A 380 26.16 10.03 12.44
C VAL A 380 25.97 8.60 12.96
N ARG A 381 27.06 7.83 13.09
CA ARG A 381 27.03 6.47 13.64
C ARG A 381 26.43 6.42 15.04
N GLN A 382 26.85 7.33 15.91
CA GLN A 382 26.30 7.41 17.26
C GLN A 382 24.80 7.73 17.25
N SER A 383 24.36 8.65 16.39
CA SER A 383 22.93 8.94 16.21
C SER A 383 22.14 7.73 15.76
N VAL A 384 22.65 6.95 14.79
CA VAL A 384 21.99 5.70 14.33
C VAL A 384 21.85 4.71 15.49
N ILE A 385 22.92 4.51 16.27
CA ILE A 385 22.90 3.60 17.44
C ILE A 385 21.85 4.04 18.46
N ASP A 386 21.79 5.34 18.76
CA ASP A 386 20.86 5.88 19.75
C ASP A 386 19.41 5.80 19.28
N LEU A 387 19.15 6.09 18.00
CA LEU A 387 17.83 5.88 17.37
C LEU A 387 17.40 4.42 17.50
N CYS A 388 18.29 3.48 17.15
CA CYS A 388 17.98 2.07 17.27
C CYS A 388 17.69 1.64 18.71
N LYS A 389 18.36 2.20 19.73
CA LYS A 389 18.05 1.91 21.14
C LYS A 389 16.62 2.34 21.48
N THR A 390 16.26 3.57 21.12
CA THR A 390 14.91 4.11 21.35
C THR A 390 13.85 3.24 20.67
N ILE A 391 14.06 2.88 19.40
CA ILE A 391 13.14 2.04 18.64
C ILE A 391 13.02 0.66 19.29
N VAL A 392 14.15 -0.01 19.60
CA VAL A 392 14.15 -1.33 20.25
C VAL A 392 13.41 -1.31 21.60
N GLU A 393 13.60 -0.28 22.41
CA GLU A 393 12.94 -0.16 23.72
C GLU A 393 11.43 0.08 23.60
N ARG A 394 11.00 0.97 22.69
CA ARG A 394 9.56 1.20 22.45
C ARG A 394 8.89 -0.06 21.90
N SER A 395 9.51 -0.76 20.96
CA SER A 395 8.91 -1.93 20.31
C SER A 395 8.69 -3.06 21.31
N LYS A 396 9.67 -3.35 22.19
CA LYS A 396 9.49 -4.34 23.28
C LYS A 396 8.31 -4.02 24.19
N THR A 397 8.20 -2.75 24.58
CA THR A 397 7.12 -2.27 25.46
C THR A 397 5.78 -2.43 24.77
N LYS A 398 5.69 -2.07 23.49
CA LYS A 398 4.47 -2.14 22.69
C LYS A 398 4.05 -3.57 22.35
N ILE A 399 4.97 -4.46 21.99
CA ILE A 399 4.70 -5.89 21.81
C ILE A 399 4.08 -6.48 23.08
N SER A 400 4.69 -6.19 24.24
CA SER A 400 4.18 -6.69 25.53
C SER A 400 2.78 -6.15 25.83
N TYR A 401 2.52 -4.88 25.47
CA TYR A 401 1.21 -4.25 25.62
C TYR A 401 0.16 -4.85 24.67
N VAL A 402 0.47 -5.04 23.39
CA VAL A 402 -0.45 -5.64 22.41
C VAL A 402 -0.83 -7.06 22.84
N ARG A 403 0.15 -7.88 23.24
CA ARG A 403 -0.08 -9.23 23.77
C ARG A 403 -1.01 -9.25 24.98
N SER A 404 -0.90 -8.29 25.90
CA SER A 404 -1.81 -8.22 27.04
C SER A 404 -3.24 -7.88 26.62
N GLN A 405 -3.41 -7.03 25.60
CA GLN A 405 -4.72 -6.70 25.06
C GLN A 405 -5.38 -7.86 24.31
N VAL A 406 -4.59 -8.71 23.64
CA VAL A 406 -5.07 -9.94 23.03
C VAL A 406 -5.58 -10.90 24.12
N ALA A 407 -4.77 -11.17 25.15
CA ALA A 407 -5.13 -12.06 26.24
C ALA A 407 -6.40 -11.60 27.00
N ASP A 408 -6.57 -10.29 27.21
CA ASP A 408 -7.77 -9.72 27.85
C ASP A 408 -9.03 -9.87 26.98
N ARG A 409 -8.90 -9.98 25.65
CA ARG A 409 -10.01 -9.93 24.68
C ARG A 409 -10.37 -11.27 24.03
N GLU A 410 -9.52 -12.29 24.13
CA GLU A 410 -9.82 -13.65 23.65
C GLU A 410 -11.13 -14.24 24.25
N ALA A 411 -11.66 -13.66 25.33
CA ALA A 411 -12.92 -14.07 25.94
C ALA A 411 -14.18 -13.39 25.36
N SER A 412 -14.10 -12.27 24.62
CA SER A 412 -15.31 -11.51 24.20
C SER A 412 -15.14 -10.49 23.06
N GLY A 413 -13.98 -10.37 22.40
CA GLY A 413 -13.75 -9.40 21.32
C GLY A 413 -14.26 -9.85 19.94
N PRO A 414 -14.52 -8.92 19.00
CA PRO A 414 -14.74 -9.26 17.59
C PRO A 414 -13.51 -9.95 16.99
N VAL A 415 -13.70 -11.00 16.19
CA VAL A 415 -12.60 -11.80 15.60
C VAL A 415 -11.72 -10.94 14.69
N GLU A 416 -12.33 -10.01 13.96
CA GLU A 416 -11.66 -9.08 13.06
C GLU A 416 -10.68 -8.17 13.82
N TRP A 417 -11.04 -7.79 15.05
CA TRP A 417 -10.17 -6.98 15.88
C TRP A 417 -8.95 -7.76 16.36
N LEU A 418 -9.11 -9.04 16.69
CA LEU A 418 -7.98 -9.90 17.07
C LEU A 418 -7.00 -10.07 15.89
N HIS A 419 -7.51 -10.18 14.67
CA HIS A 419 -6.67 -10.25 13.48
C HIS A 419 -5.86 -8.95 13.28
N VAL A 420 -6.49 -7.79 13.42
CA VAL A 420 -5.77 -6.50 13.36
C VAL A 420 -4.72 -6.38 14.46
N LEU A 421 -4.99 -6.86 15.67
CA LEU A 421 -3.99 -6.86 16.75
C LEU A 421 -2.78 -7.73 16.45
N ASP A 422 -2.98 -8.91 15.85
CA ASP A 422 -1.88 -9.77 15.42
C ASP A 422 -0.98 -9.09 14.38
N MET A 423 -1.57 -8.41 13.40
CA MET A 423 -0.82 -7.62 12.43
C MET A 423 -0.07 -6.45 13.06
N ILE A 424 -0.69 -5.76 14.04
CA ILE A 424 -0.04 -4.68 14.79
C ILE A 424 1.17 -5.22 15.57
N GLU A 425 1.04 -6.39 16.19
CA GLU A 425 2.16 -7.05 16.87
C GLU A 425 3.31 -7.31 15.89
N GLN A 426 3.03 -7.89 14.72
CA GLN A 426 4.02 -8.16 13.68
C GLN A 426 4.73 -6.88 13.20
N LEU A 427 4.03 -5.75 13.06
CA LEU A 427 4.66 -4.46 12.73
C LEU A 427 5.67 -4.02 13.81
N TRP A 428 5.36 -4.23 15.09
CA TRP A 428 6.31 -3.92 16.16
C TRP A 428 7.47 -4.92 16.24
N GLU A 429 7.23 -6.19 15.93
CA GLU A 429 8.29 -7.18 15.81
C GLU A 429 9.25 -6.81 14.69
N GLU A 430 8.74 -6.31 13.55
CA GLU A 430 9.57 -5.80 12.46
C GLU A 430 10.43 -4.61 12.90
N GLU A 431 9.83 -3.58 13.54
CA GLU A 431 10.59 -2.47 14.15
C GLU A 431 11.70 -2.97 15.06
N TYR A 432 11.39 -3.94 15.92
CA TYR A 432 12.36 -4.51 16.84
C TYR A 432 13.52 -5.20 16.12
N TYR A 433 13.24 -6.11 15.18
CA TYR A 433 14.28 -6.90 14.53
C TYR A 433 15.10 -6.08 13.54
N VAL A 434 14.47 -5.19 12.77
CA VAL A 434 15.18 -4.30 11.83
C VAL A 434 16.09 -3.34 12.59
N ALA A 435 15.58 -2.64 13.61
CA ALA A 435 16.39 -1.70 14.39
C ALA A 435 17.54 -2.39 15.15
N LYS A 436 17.31 -3.60 15.68
CA LYS A 436 18.39 -4.39 16.31
C LYS A 436 19.48 -4.77 15.31
N SER A 437 19.10 -5.14 14.09
CA SER A 437 20.04 -5.52 13.04
C SER A 437 20.85 -4.31 12.56
N VAL A 438 20.21 -3.15 12.36
CA VAL A 438 20.90 -1.89 12.01
C VAL A 438 21.82 -1.42 13.15
N GLN A 439 21.41 -1.59 14.40
CA GLN A 439 22.26 -1.30 15.56
C GLN A 439 23.53 -2.16 15.55
N GLN A 440 23.39 -3.47 15.33
CA GLN A 440 24.53 -4.38 15.26
C GLN A 440 25.46 -3.99 14.11
N PHE A 441 24.92 -3.72 12.93
CA PHE A 441 25.69 -3.23 11.79
C PHE A 441 26.48 -1.96 12.16
N ALA A 442 25.82 -0.95 12.73
CA ALA A 442 26.46 0.31 13.12
C ALA A 442 27.59 0.10 14.15
N LEU A 443 27.45 -0.87 15.07
CA LEU A 443 28.45 -1.21 16.09
C LEU A 443 29.69 -1.92 15.52
N THR A 444 29.59 -2.61 14.39
CA THR A 444 30.74 -3.33 13.79
C THR A 444 31.82 -2.42 13.22
N GLY A 445 31.56 -1.12 13.08
CA GLY A 445 32.50 -0.20 12.45
C GLY A 445 32.41 -0.15 10.92
N ALA A 446 31.50 -0.91 10.30
CA ALA A 446 31.26 -0.85 8.86
C ALA A 446 30.96 0.59 8.40
N ALA A 447 31.50 0.98 7.24
CA ALA A 447 31.16 2.26 6.62
C ALA A 447 29.71 2.22 6.12
N PHE A 448 29.01 3.35 6.25
CA PHE A 448 27.66 3.52 5.75
C PHE A 448 27.66 3.77 4.24
#